data_AF-A0A5J5KUV6-F1
#
_entry.id   AF-A0A5J5KUV6-F1
#
_cell.length_a   1.000
_cell.length_b   1.000
_cell.length_c   1.000
_cell.angle_alpha   90.00
_cell.angle_beta   90.00
_cell.angle_gamma   90.00
#
_symmetry.space_group_name_H-M   'P 1'
#
loop_
_entity.id
_entity.type
_entity.pdbx_description
1 polymer ?
#
loop_
_entity_poly.entity_id
_entity_poly.type
_entity_poly.pdbx_seq_one_letter_code
_entity_poly.pdbx_strand_id
1 'polypeptide(L)'
;MSWWMWVVLWTALVVLSAVFLALMLYRIWRKLARALHDLGDFGDSVNERLEVATAADGARHPMPRRADVYTPWGEAHRQYRSGKLERRKARSQRRSARRRAMGQPQRVSDLTR
;
A
#
# COMPACT_ATOMS: atom_id res chain seq x y z
N MET A 1 -47.01 33.58 30.95
CA MET A 1 -45.70 33.75 30.27
C MET A 1 -44.85 32.55 30.65
N SER A 2 -44.87 31.51 29.81
CA SER A 2 -44.44 30.15 30.14
C SER A 2 -42.92 29.97 30.08
N TRP A 3 -42.25 30.32 31.18
CA TRP A 3 -40.82 30.06 31.42
C TRP A 3 -40.41 28.60 31.11
N TRP A 4 -41.30 27.63 31.33
CA TRP A 4 -41.12 26.23 31.00
C TRP A 4 -40.87 25.92 29.52
N MET A 5 -41.46 26.70 28.60
CA MET A 5 -41.26 26.50 27.16
C MET A 5 -39.79 26.74 26.77
N TRP A 6 -39.14 27.69 27.43
CA TRP A 6 -37.74 28.01 27.21
C TRP A 6 -36.83 26.84 27.58
N VAL A 7 -37.07 26.24 28.75
CA VAL A 7 -36.30 25.07 29.22
C VAL A 7 -36.41 23.94 28.21
N VAL A 8 -37.64 23.57 27.82
CA VAL A 8 -37.88 22.48 26.85
C VAL A 8 -37.22 22.73 25.50
N LEU A 9 -37.22 23.99 25.03
CA LEU A 9 -36.55 24.37 23.79
C LEU A 9 -35.04 24.07 23.85
N TRP A 10 -34.38 24.46 24.93
CA TRP A 10 -32.94 24.21 25.11
C TRP A 10 -32.64 22.73 25.30
N THR A 11 -33.46 21.98 26.04
CA THR A 11 -33.24 20.53 26.18
C THR A 11 -33.37 19.82 24.84
N ALA A 12 -34.40 20.17 24.05
CA ALA A 12 -34.56 19.61 22.71
C ALA A 12 -33.34 19.94 21.82
N LEU A 13 -32.85 21.18 21.85
CA LEU A 13 -31.67 21.60 21.08
C LEU A 13 -30.41 20.83 21.48
N VAL A 14 -30.17 20.66 22.79
CA VAL A 14 -29.02 19.93 23.32
C VAL A 14 -29.10 18.45 22.99
N VAL A 15 -30.27 17.83 23.17
CA VAL A 15 -30.47 16.41 22.85
C VAL A 15 -30.28 16.17 21.35
N LEU A 16 -30.85 17.03 20.50
CA LEU A 16 -30.69 16.91 19.05
C LEU A 16 -29.21 17.02 18.65
N SER A 17 -28.48 17.97 19.25
CA SER A 17 -27.04 18.15 19.02
C SER A 17 -26.22 16.96 19.51
N ALA A 18 -26.54 16.43 20.70
CA ALA A 18 -25.88 15.26 21.27
C ALA A 18 -26.10 14.02 20.40
N VAL A 19 -27.32 13.79 19.92
CA VAL A 19 -27.65 12.69 18.99
C VAL A 19 -26.88 12.85 17.69
N PHE A 20 -26.83 14.07 17.13
CA PHE A 20 -26.08 14.33 15.91
C PHE A 20 -24.59 14.02 16.09
N LEU A 21 -23.98 14.50 17.18
CA LEU A 21 -22.57 14.24 17.50
C LEU A 21 -22.31 12.75 17.74
N ALA A 22 -23.20 12.07 18.48
CA ALA A 22 -23.08 10.63 18.74
C ALA A 22 -23.15 9.81 17.44
N LEU A 23 -24.07 10.14 16.53
CA LEU A 23 -24.16 9.51 15.22
C LEU A 23 -22.90 9.77 14.38
N MET A 24 -22.40 11.01 14.41
CA MET A 24 -21.20 11.38 13.66
C MET A 24 -19.97 10.64 14.19
N LEU A 25 -19.80 10.59 15.51
CA LEU A 25 -18.71 9.89 16.17
C LEU A 25 -18.78 8.39 15.90
N TYR A 26 -19.96 7.78 16.03
CA TYR A 26 -20.18 6.37 15.72
C TYR A 26 -19.86 6.04 14.25
N ARG A 27 -20.28 6.91 13.32
CA ARG A 27 -20.00 6.73 11.89
C ARG A 27 -18.50 6.80 11.59
N ILE A 28 -17.79 7.75 12.20
CA ILE A 28 -16.32 7.89 12.06
C ILE A 28 -15.64 6.67 12.66
N TRP A 29 -16.02 6.27 13.87
CA TRP A 29 -15.49 5.08 14.55
C TRP A 29 -15.66 3.82 13.71
N ARG A 30 -16.85 3.58 13.15
CA ARG A 30 -17.11 2.41 12.30
C ARG A 30 -16.30 2.43 11.00
N LYS A 31 -15.92 3.60 10.48
CA LYS A 31 -15.01 3.70 9.33
C LYS A 31 -13.57 3.43 9.72
N LEU A 32 -13.14 3.99 10.85
CA LEU A 32 -11.79 3.82 11.38
C LEU A 32 -11.52 2.37 11.77
N ALA A 33 -12.47 1.71 12.43
CA ALA A 33 -12.39 0.30 12.78
C ALA A 33 -12.26 -0.60 11.54
N ARG A 34 -12.98 -0.28 10.45
CA ARG A 34 -12.81 -0.99 9.17
C ARG A 34 -11.43 -0.75 8.57
N ALA A 35 -10.98 0.50 8.54
CA ALA A 35 -9.65 0.82 8.04
C ALA A 35 -8.54 0.14 8.85
N LEU A 36 -8.68 0.03 10.17
CA LEU A 36 -7.75 -0.67 11.04
C LEU A 36 -7.77 -2.19 10.82
N HIS A 37 -8.94 -2.77 10.57
CA HIS A 37 -9.05 -4.18 10.22
C HIS A 37 -8.35 -4.47 8.89
N ASP A 38 -8.63 -3.64 7.87
CA ASP A 38 -7.96 -3.73 6.58
C ASP A 38 -6.42 -3.57 6.75
N LEU A 39 -5.97 -2.62 7.58
CA LEU A 39 -4.55 -2.42 7.87
C LEU A 39 -3.92 -3.60 8.64
N GLY A 40 -4.70 -4.26 9.49
CA GLY A 40 -4.32 -5.49 10.18
C GLY A 40 -4.10 -6.63 9.19
N ASP A 41 -5.06 -6.86 8.29
CA ASP A 41 -4.95 -7.87 7.23
C ASP A 41 -3.76 -7.60 6.31
N PHE A 42 -3.52 -6.33 5.97
CA PHE A 42 -2.33 -5.94 5.23
C PHE A 42 -1.04 -6.15 6.05
N GLY A 43 -1.06 -5.82 7.34
CA GLY A 43 0.05 -6.04 8.26
C GLY A 43 0.44 -7.51 8.34
N ASP A 44 -0.53 -8.40 8.52
CA ASP A 44 -0.33 -9.85 8.55
C ASP A 44 0.22 -10.36 7.22
N SER A 45 -0.31 -9.88 6.08
CA SER A 45 0.22 -10.26 4.76
C SER A 45 1.65 -9.77 4.50
N VAL A 46 2.03 -8.62 5.07
CA VAL A 46 3.40 -8.09 5.00
C VAL A 46 4.31 -8.88 5.92
N ASN A 47 3.85 -9.22 7.12
CA ASN A 47 4.61 -10.03 8.07
C ASN A 47 4.85 -11.44 7.53
N GLU A 48 3.85 -12.09 6.95
CA GLU A 48 3.99 -13.40 6.29
C GLU A 48 5.00 -13.33 5.13
N ARG A 49 4.94 -12.29 4.30
CA ARG A 49 5.92 -12.08 3.23
C ARG A 49 7.31 -11.79 3.77
N LEU A 50 7.42 -11.09 4.89
CA LEU A 50 8.68 -10.79 5.54
C LEU A 50 9.28 -12.04 6.18
N GLU A 51 8.48 -12.89 6.82
CA GLU A 51 8.88 -14.21 7.32
C GLU A 51 9.35 -15.12 6.18
N VAL A 52 8.62 -15.17 5.05
CA VAL A 52 9.08 -15.91 3.86
C VAL A 52 10.36 -15.31 3.30
N ALA A 53 10.48 -13.98 3.23
CA ALA A 53 11.67 -13.31 2.74
C ALA A 53 12.88 -13.50 3.67
N THR A 54 12.69 -13.48 4.99
CA THR A 54 13.74 -13.68 5.99
C THR A 54 14.13 -15.14 6.12
N ALA A 55 13.19 -16.09 5.99
CA ALA A 55 13.48 -17.51 5.86
C ALA A 55 14.24 -17.80 4.55
N ALA A 56 13.89 -17.11 3.46
CA ALA A 56 14.63 -17.18 2.19
C ALA A 56 15.99 -16.46 2.23
N ASP A 57 16.14 -15.38 3.02
CA ASP A 57 17.41 -14.67 3.25
C ASP A 57 18.31 -15.42 4.24
N GLY A 58 17.76 -16.21 5.16
CA GLY A 58 18.53 -17.19 5.92
C GLY A 58 19.23 -18.22 5.02
N ALA A 59 18.64 -18.50 3.85
CA ALA A 59 19.24 -19.33 2.79
C ALA A 59 20.05 -18.52 1.75
N ARG A 60 19.88 -17.20 1.67
CA ARG A 60 20.66 -16.31 0.81
C ARG A 60 21.59 -15.46 1.66
N HIS A 61 22.82 -15.93 1.83
CA HIS A 61 23.90 -15.13 2.42
C HIS A 61 23.83 -13.68 1.93
N PRO A 62 23.82 -12.67 2.83
CA PRO A 62 23.74 -11.28 2.44
C PRO A 62 24.93 -10.99 1.54
N MET A 63 24.64 -10.82 0.25
CA MET A 63 25.66 -10.48 -0.72
C MET A 63 26.22 -9.13 -0.27
N PRO A 64 27.52 -9.01 0.07
CA PRO A 64 28.06 -7.77 0.56
C PRO A 64 27.82 -6.71 -0.52
N ARG A 65 27.00 -5.71 -0.21
CA ARG A 65 26.90 -4.50 -1.02
C ARG A 65 28.25 -3.82 -0.93
N ARG A 66 29.15 -4.15 -1.87
CA ARG A 66 30.41 -3.44 -2.04
C ARG A 66 30.08 -1.97 -2.27
N ALA A 67 30.71 -1.10 -1.48
CA ALA A 67 30.72 0.33 -1.77
C ALA A 67 31.40 0.50 -3.14
N ASP A 68 30.58 0.72 -4.18
CA ASP A 68 30.98 0.77 -5.58
C ASP A 68 31.83 2.03 -5.92
N VAL A 69 32.30 2.74 -4.89
CA VAL A 69 33.03 4.01 -4.95
C VAL A 69 34.38 3.86 -5.67
N TYR A 70 34.98 2.66 -5.62
CA TYR A 70 36.26 2.35 -6.26
C TYR A 70 36.14 1.46 -7.50
N THR A 71 34.94 1.27 -8.03
CA THR A 71 34.74 0.36 -9.16
C THR A 71 35.31 0.96 -10.44
N PRO A 72 36.18 0.24 -11.17
CA PRO A 72 36.71 0.71 -12.43
C PRO A 72 35.59 1.07 -13.42
N TRP A 73 35.74 2.18 -14.14
CA TRP A 73 34.71 2.72 -15.04
C TRP A 73 34.12 1.67 -16.01
N GLY A 74 34.96 0.79 -16.57
CA GLY A 74 34.51 -0.24 -17.51
C GLY A 74 33.60 -1.31 -16.88
N GLU A 75 33.74 -1.56 -15.57
CA GLU A 75 32.87 -2.46 -14.82
C GLU A 75 31.59 -1.75 -14.40
N ALA A 76 31.71 -0.51 -13.89
CA ALA A 76 30.56 0.33 -13.55
C ALA A 76 29.65 0.57 -14.76
N HIS A 77 30.22 0.80 -15.95
CA HIS A 77 29.47 0.98 -17.19
C HIS A 77 28.72 -0.30 -17.61
N ARG A 78 29.35 -1.47 -17.44
CA ARG A 78 28.71 -2.76 -17.70
C ARG A 78 27.56 -3.02 -16.74
N GLN A 79 27.77 -2.79 -15.45
CA GLN A 79 26.73 -2.91 -14.41
C GLN A 79 25.56 -1.94 -14.65
N TYR A 80 25.86 -0.70 -15.06
CA TYR A 80 24.83 0.26 -15.42
C TYR A 80 23.99 -0.21 -16.62
N ARG A 81 24.64 -0.73 -17.68
CA ARG A 81 23.93 -1.24 -18.87
C ARG A 81 23.10 -2.47 -18.54
N SER A 82 23.62 -3.42 -17.76
CA SER A 82 22.86 -4.61 -17.35
C SER A 82 21.66 -4.21 -16.47
N GLY A 83 21.87 -3.36 -15.48
CA GLY A 83 20.78 -2.86 -14.61
C GLY A 83 19.73 -2.05 -15.39
N LYS A 84 20.14 -1.27 -16.41
CA LYS A 84 19.19 -0.56 -17.29
C LYS A 84 18.33 -1.54 -18.09
N LEU A 85 18.92 -2.61 -18.63
CA LEU A 85 18.19 -3.66 -19.34
C LEU A 85 17.22 -4.40 -18.42
N GLU A 86 17.66 -4.72 -17.21
CA GLU A 86 16.85 -5.42 -16.21
C GLU A 86 15.62 -4.60 -15.79
N ARG A 87 15.79 -3.31 -15.48
CA ARG A 87 14.66 -2.40 -15.20
C ARG A 87 13.70 -2.26 -16.38
N ARG A 88 14.21 -2.33 -17.61
CA ARG A 88 13.38 -2.29 -18.82
C ARG A 88 12.59 -3.58 -18.99
N LYS A 89 13.21 -4.75 -18.78
CA LYS A 89 12.54 -6.06 -18.80
C LYS A 89 11.49 -6.17 -17.70
N ALA A 90 11.80 -5.77 -16.46
CA ALA A 90 10.86 -5.77 -15.35
C ALA A 90 9.62 -4.91 -15.63
N ARG A 91 9.78 -3.72 -16.22
CA ARG A 91 8.64 -2.88 -16.65
C ARG A 91 7.82 -3.51 -17.79
N SER A 92 8.45 -4.27 -18.69
CA SER A 92 7.74 -5.03 -19.72
C SER A 92 6.90 -6.15 -19.09
N GLN A 93 7.53 -6.94 -18.21
CA GLN A 93 6.88 -8.06 -17.50
C GLN A 93 5.70 -7.62 -16.63
N ARG A 94 5.81 -6.48 -15.92
CA ARG A 94 4.68 -5.93 -15.16
C ARG A 94 3.51 -5.54 -16.06
N ARG A 95 3.78 -4.97 -17.24
CA ARG A 95 2.73 -4.61 -18.21
C ARG A 95 2.05 -5.84 -18.79
N SER A 96 2.81 -6.88 -19.13
CA SER A 96 2.24 -8.13 -19.63
C SER A 96 1.45 -8.89 -18.56
N ALA A 97 1.97 -8.97 -17.33
CA ALA A 97 1.25 -9.58 -16.21
C ALA A 97 -0.08 -8.87 -15.93
N ARG A 98 -0.09 -7.53 -15.92
CA ARG A 98 -1.32 -6.74 -15.75
C ARG A 98 -2.33 -6.98 -16.86
N ARG A 99 -1.88 -7.08 -18.12
CA ARG A 99 -2.76 -7.37 -19.27
C ARG A 99 -3.35 -8.78 -19.20
N ARG A 100 -2.54 -9.78 -18.82
CA ARG A 100 -3.01 -11.16 -18.62
C ARG A 100 -4.06 -11.26 -17.52
N ALA A 101 -3.85 -10.58 -16.39
CA ALA A 101 -4.82 -10.52 -15.30
C ALA A 101 -6.16 -9.89 -15.72
N MET A 102 -6.14 -9.00 -16.72
CA MET A 102 -7.34 -8.36 -17.27
C MET A 102 -7.92 -9.08 -18.51
N GLY A 103 -7.38 -10.24 -18.90
CA GLY A 103 -7.81 -10.97 -20.10
C GLY A 103 -7.56 -10.24 -21.43
N GLN A 104 -6.69 -9.22 -21.43
CA GLN A 104 -6.43 -8.41 -22.63
C GLN A 104 -5.39 -9.08 -23.54
N PRO A 105 -5.57 -9.01 -24.88
CA PRO A 105 -4.58 -9.54 -25.81
C PRO A 105 -3.24 -8.83 -25.65
N GLN A 106 -2.17 -9.62 -25.72
CA GLN A 106 -0.79 -9.15 -25.55
C GLN A 106 -0.25 -8.61 -26.90
N ARG A 107 0.54 -7.54 -26.85
CA ARG A 107 1.12 -6.97 -28.08
C ARG A 107 2.25 -7.87 -28.58
N VAL A 108 2.27 -8.19 -29.88
CA VAL A 108 3.32 -9.00 -30.52
C VAL A 108 4.71 -8.37 -30.36
N SER A 109 4.77 -7.04 -30.30
CA SER A 109 6.01 -6.29 -30.06
C SER A 109 6.61 -6.48 -28.66
N ASP A 110 5.86 -7.05 -27.71
CA ASP A 110 6.38 -7.44 -26.39
C ASP A 110 7.02 -8.85 -26.41
N LEU A 111 6.81 -9.64 -27.46
CA LEU A 111 7.36 -11.00 -27.61
C LEU A 111 8.69 -11.04 -28.38
N THR A 112 8.97 -10.02 -29.20
CA THR A 112 10.12 -9.98 -30.10
C THR A 112 11.32 -9.19 -29.54
N ARG A 113 11.31 -8.80 -28.25
CA ARG A 113 12.22 -7.76 -27.70
C ARG A 113 12.96 -8.09 -26.42
#